data_AF-A0A7W9SJ49-F1
#
_entry.id   AF-A0A7W9SJ49-F1
#
_cell.length_a   1.000
_cell.length_b   1.000
_cell.length_c   1.000
_cell.angle_alpha   90.00
_cell.angle_beta   90.00
_cell.angle_gamma   90.00
#
_symmetry.space_group_name_H-M   'P 1'
#
loop_
_entity.id
_entity.type
_entity.pdbx_description
1 polymer ?
#
loop_
_entity_poly.entity_id
_entity_poly.type
_entity_poly.pdbx_seq_one_letter_code
_entity_poly.pdbx_strand_id
1 'polypeptide(L)'
;GYEAYNGKSYWYYFLDSGYMATGWVEVNGSKYYLFPNSDGWKGRMLTGWQWIDGNCYYLDPQGQNEGALYRNTTTPDGFTVDSEGRWVVNGVVQKK
;
A
#
# COMPACT_ATOMS: atom_id res chain seq x y z
N GLY A 1 29.83 11.97 8.44
CA GLY A 1 30.14 10.65 7.85
C GLY A 1 28.85 9.87 7.81
N TYR A 2 28.51 9.28 6.67
CA TYR A 2 27.29 8.51 6.49
C TYR A 2 27.67 7.03 6.35
N GLU A 3 27.23 6.20 7.28
CA GLU A 3 27.21 4.75 7.10
C GLU A 3 25.75 4.37 6.91
N ALA A 4 25.39 4.03 5.68
CA ALA A 4 24.07 3.51 5.35
C ALA A 4 23.92 2.12 5.97
N TYR A 5 23.16 2.01 7.05
CA TYR A 5 22.61 0.72 7.45
C TYR A 5 21.46 0.41 6.47
N ASN A 6 21.79 -0.20 5.34
CA ASN A 6 20.87 -0.78 4.34
C ASN A 6 19.93 0.16 3.55
N GLY A 7 20.03 1.49 3.70
CA GLY A 7 19.43 2.49 2.79
C GLY A 7 17.90 2.49 2.67
N LYS A 8 17.17 1.74 3.49
CA LYS A 8 15.70 1.66 3.44
C LYS A 8 15.08 2.76 4.31
N SER A 9 14.37 3.69 3.66
CA SER A 9 13.47 4.63 4.33
C SER A 9 12.09 4.00 4.46
N TYR A 10 11.40 4.27 5.57
CA TYR A 10 10.04 3.79 5.81
C TYR A 10 9.14 4.99 6.02
N TRP A 11 8.01 4.99 5.31
CA TRP A 11 7.01 6.03 5.44
C TRP A 11 5.97 5.67 6.50
N TYR A 12 5.60 6.67 7.31
CA TYR A 12 4.58 6.58 8.35
C TYR A 12 3.67 7.80 8.23
N TYR A 13 2.38 7.60 8.52
CA TYR A 13 1.42 8.69 8.58
C TYR A 13 0.97 8.95 10.02
N PHE A 14 0.87 10.22 10.36
CA PHE A 14 0.27 10.68 11.62
C PHE A 14 -0.97 11.49 11.28
N LEU A 15 -2.08 11.17 11.93
CA LEU A 15 -3.31 11.94 11.88
C LEU A 15 -3.09 13.31 12.54
N ASP A 16 -3.97 14.28 12.28
CA ASP A 16 -3.88 15.63 12.87
C ASP A 16 -3.90 15.62 14.41
N SER A 17 -4.51 14.59 15.00
CA SER A 17 -4.51 14.30 16.44
C SER A 17 -3.14 13.90 17.02
N GLY A 18 -2.14 13.67 16.19
CA GLY A 18 -0.83 13.13 16.57
C GLY A 18 -0.78 11.60 16.69
N TYR A 19 -1.91 10.90 16.53
CA TYR A 19 -1.92 9.44 16.51
C TYR A 19 -1.38 8.88 15.19
N MET A 20 -0.54 7.85 15.29
CA MET A 20 -0.06 7.09 14.13
C MET A 20 -1.22 6.36 13.46
N ALA A 21 -1.36 6.52 12.15
CA ALA A 21 -2.38 5.83 11.37
C ALA A 21 -2.00 4.36 11.10
N THR A 22 -3.02 3.52 10.98
CA THR A 22 -2.92 2.10 10.61
C THR A 22 -4.08 1.72 9.70
N GLY A 23 -3.90 0.70 8.87
CA GLY A 23 -4.89 0.27 7.89
C GLY A 23 -4.94 1.21 6.69
N TRP A 24 -6.09 1.24 6.03
CA TRP A 24 -6.33 2.13 4.89
C TRP A 24 -6.35 3.60 5.31
N VAL A 25 -5.61 4.44 4.59
CA VAL A 25 -5.69 5.90 4.69
C VAL A 25 -5.84 6.51 3.30
N GLU A 26 -6.48 7.66 3.22
CA GLU A 26 -6.55 8.48 2.01
C GLU A 26 -5.80 9.79 2.22
N VAL A 27 -4.85 10.09 1.34
CA VAL A 27 -4.01 11.30 1.38
C VAL A 27 -3.98 11.88 -0.03
N ASN A 28 -4.40 13.14 -0.18
CA ASN A 28 -4.43 13.85 -1.47
C ASN A 28 -5.14 13.08 -2.61
N GLY A 29 -6.21 12.34 -2.29
CA GLY A 29 -6.99 11.57 -3.26
C GLY A 29 -6.42 10.19 -3.64
N SER A 30 -5.26 9.84 -3.08
CA SER A 30 -4.62 8.52 -3.20
C SER A 30 -4.83 7.70 -1.93
N LYS A 31 -5.05 6.40 -2.07
CA LYS A 31 -5.16 5.47 -0.94
C LYS A 31 -3.84 4.77 -0.69
N TYR A 32 -3.52 4.59 0.59
CA TYR A 32 -2.32 3.91 1.07
C TYR A 32 -2.73 2.91 2.15
N TYR A 33 -1.87 1.93 2.42
CA TYR A 33 -2.08 0.99 3.49
C TYR A 33 -0.91 1.01 4.48
N LEU A 34 -1.21 1.28 5.74
CA LEU A 34 -0.27 1.30 6.84
C LEU A 34 -0.39 0.01 7.65
N PHE A 35 0.72 -0.66 7.88
CA PHE A 35 0.74 -1.96 8.54
C PHE A 35 0.12 -1.90 9.95
N PRO A 36 -0.98 -2.63 10.24
CA PRO A 36 -1.70 -2.46 11.51
C PRO A 36 -1.14 -3.29 12.66
N ASN A 37 -0.38 -4.35 12.39
CA ASN A 37 0.03 -5.30 13.42
C ASN A 37 1.16 -4.72 14.28
N SER A 38 1.14 -5.08 15.56
CA SER A 38 2.10 -4.58 16.55
C SER A 38 3.25 -5.58 16.72
N ASP A 39 4.10 -5.69 15.69
CA ASP A 39 5.25 -6.62 15.63
C ASP A 39 6.59 -5.90 15.41
N GLY A 40 6.64 -4.59 15.70
CA GLY A 40 7.76 -3.71 15.40
C GLY A 40 7.65 -2.96 14.06
N TRP A 41 6.68 -3.30 13.22
CA TRP A 41 6.44 -2.63 11.93
C TRP A 41 5.14 -1.82 11.88
N LYS A 42 4.46 -1.64 13.02
CA LYS A 42 3.18 -0.93 13.10
C LYS A 42 3.28 0.47 12.48
N GLY A 43 2.32 0.83 11.65
CA GLY A 43 2.22 2.12 10.97
C GLY A 43 3.10 2.26 9.74
N ARG A 44 3.95 1.27 9.43
CA ARG A 44 4.78 1.30 8.23
C ARG A 44 3.92 1.19 6.98
N MET A 45 4.10 2.09 6.02
CA MET A 45 3.47 1.98 4.69
C MET A 45 3.91 0.72 3.98
N LEU A 46 2.96 0.02 3.36
CA LEU A 46 3.22 -1.13 2.52
C LEU A 46 3.33 -0.73 1.05
N THR A 47 4.05 -1.54 0.29
CA THR A 47 4.23 -1.43 -1.15
C THR A 47 4.11 -2.80 -1.82
N GLY A 48 3.95 -2.85 -3.15
CA GLY A 48 3.76 -4.07 -3.92
C GLY A 48 2.41 -4.75 -3.70
N TRP A 49 2.33 -6.03 -4.06
CA TRP A 49 1.13 -6.86 -3.87
C TRP A 49 0.90 -7.18 -2.40
N GLN A 50 -0.30 -6.88 -1.90
CA GLN A 50 -0.70 -7.10 -0.51
C GLN A 50 -2.06 -7.80 -0.42
N TRP A 51 -2.12 -8.87 0.36
CA TRP A 51 -3.37 -9.50 0.76
C TRP A 51 -3.91 -8.81 2.01
N ILE A 52 -5.05 -8.14 1.86
CA ILE A 52 -5.71 -7.36 2.92
C ILE A 52 -7.18 -7.77 2.95
N ASP A 53 -7.66 -8.23 4.11
CA ASP A 53 -9.05 -8.66 4.32
C ASP A 53 -9.59 -9.61 3.23
N GLY A 54 -8.74 -10.55 2.81
CA GLY A 54 -9.10 -11.58 1.82
C GLY A 54 -9.06 -11.13 0.36
N ASN A 55 -8.70 -9.88 0.04
CA ASN A 55 -8.50 -9.41 -1.34
C ASN A 55 -7.03 -9.03 -1.58
N CYS A 56 -6.58 -9.05 -2.83
CA CYS A 56 -5.22 -8.67 -3.21
C CYS A 56 -5.20 -7.27 -3.84
N TYR A 57 -4.29 -6.41 -3.41
CA TYR A 57 -4.16 -5.02 -3.85
C TYR A 57 -2.72 -4.74 -4.29
N TYR A 58 -2.54 -3.87 -5.28
CA TYR A 58 -1.21 -3.42 -5.71
C TYR A 58 -0.95 -1.98 -5.28
N LEU A 59 0.01 -1.82 -4.37
CA LEU A 59 0.50 -0.52 -3.90
C LEU A 59 1.79 -0.20 -4.65
N ASP A 60 1.93 1.02 -5.18
CA ASP A 60 3.07 1.38 -6.03
C ASP A 60 4.41 1.06 -5.32
N PRO A 61 5.29 0.22 -5.91
CA PRO A 61 6.56 -0.10 -5.29
C PRO A 61 7.62 0.99 -5.38
N GLN A 62 7.44 2.04 -6.19
CA GLN A 62 8.51 3.01 -6.43
C GLN A 62 8.03 4.34 -7.05
N GLY A 63 8.89 5.36 -6.99
CA GLY A 63 8.66 6.63 -7.68
C GLY A 63 7.85 7.63 -6.86
N GLN A 64 7.32 8.66 -7.52
CA GLN A 64 6.68 9.79 -6.84
C GLN A 64 5.39 9.42 -6.10
N ASN A 65 4.75 8.31 -6.49
CA ASN A 65 3.52 7.82 -5.89
C ASN A 65 3.74 6.53 -5.08
N GLU A 66 4.96 6.24 -4.63
CA GLU A 66 5.27 5.05 -3.84
C GLU A 66 4.23 4.81 -2.73
N GLY A 67 3.69 3.60 -2.66
CA GLY A 67 2.65 3.15 -1.74
C GLY A 67 1.21 3.46 -2.19
N ALA A 68 1.00 4.27 -3.23
CA ALA A 68 -0.33 4.59 -3.70
C ALA A 68 -1.01 3.37 -4.33
N LEU A 69 -2.29 3.17 -4.01
CA LEU A 69 -3.10 2.09 -4.53
C LEU A 69 -3.41 2.30 -6.03
N TYR A 70 -3.08 1.29 -6.83
CA TYR A 70 -3.60 1.18 -8.19
C TYR A 70 -5.08 0.81 -8.15
N ARG A 71 -5.91 1.55 -8.89
CA ARG A 71 -7.36 1.29 -9.03
C ARG A 71 -7.83 1.59 -10.45
N ASN A 72 -8.78 0.80 -10.94
CA ASN A 72 -9.38 0.92 -12.27
C ASN A 72 -8.34 0.97 -13.41
N THR A 73 -7.35 0.08 -13.36
CA THR A 73 -6.19 0.15 -14.26
C THR A 73 -5.49 -1.21 -14.37
N THR A 74 -4.44 -1.25 -15.17
CA THR A 74 -3.48 -2.36 -15.26
C THR A 74 -2.21 -1.97 -14.49
N THR A 75 -1.73 -2.87 -13.62
CA THR A 75 -0.48 -2.72 -12.87
C THR A 75 0.74 -2.83 -13.80
N PRO A 76 1.93 -2.33 -13.40
CA PRO A 76 3.13 -2.38 -14.25
C PRO A 76 3.56 -3.79 -14.67
N ASP A 77 3.20 -4.81 -13.88
CA ASP A 77 3.43 -6.23 -14.16
C ASP A 77 2.29 -6.90 -14.95
N GLY A 78 1.32 -6.12 -15.44
CA GLY A 78 0.32 -6.56 -16.42
C GLY A 78 -0.97 -7.15 -15.86
N PHE A 79 -1.19 -7.10 -14.54
CA PHE A 79 -2.44 -7.54 -13.93
C PHE A 79 -3.47 -6.42 -13.87
N THR A 80 -4.74 -6.78 -13.92
CA THR A 80 -5.84 -5.81 -13.86
C THR A 80 -6.38 -5.69 -12.44
N VAL A 81 -6.71 -4.46 -12.04
CA VAL A 81 -7.37 -4.16 -10.76
C VAL A 81 -8.68 -3.40 -11.00
N ASP A 82 -9.71 -3.72 -10.23
CA ASP A 82 -11.03 -3.08 -10.36
C ASP A 82 -11.08 -1.66 -9.78
N SER A 83 -12.26 -1.04 -9.78
CA SER A 83 -12.49 0.31 -9.25
C SER A 83 -12.18 0.46 -7.75
N GLU A 84 -12.16 -0.64 -7.00
CA GLU A 84 -11.77 -0.69 -5.59
C GLU A 84 -10.29 -1.06 -5.40
N GLY A 85 -9.55 -1.30 -6.49
CA GLY A 85 -8.14 -1.66 -6.51
C GLY A 85 -7.87 -3.15 -6.25
N ARG A 86 -8.91 -4.00 -6.26
CA ARG A 86 -8.75 -5.44 -6.05
C ARG A 86 -8.28 -6.11 -7.33
N TRP A 87 -7.34 -7.03 -7.19
CA TRP A 87 -6.87 -7.88 -8.28
C TRP A 87 -8.03 -8.67 -8.90
N VAL A 88 -8.18 -8.57 -10.22
CA VAL A 88 -9.15 -9.35 -10.99
C VAL A 88 -8.47 -10.16 -12.09
N VAL A 89 -9.04 -11.32 -12.38
CA VAL A 89 -8.71 -12.16 -13.54
C VAL A 89 -9.98 -12.38 -14.33
N ASN A 90 -10.00 -11.97 -15.59
CA ASN A 90 -11.20 -11.99 -16.45
C ASN A 90 -12.44 -11.33 -15.78
N GLY A 91 -12.22 -10.23 -15.05
CA GLY A 91 -13.28 -9.51 -14.32
C GLY A 91 -13.70 -10.13 -13.00
N VAL A 92 -13.12 -11.26 -12.58
CA VAL A 92 -13.43 -11.92 -11.31
C VAL A 92 -12.40 -11.54 -10.25
N VAL A 93 -12.88 -11.03 -9.11
CA VAL A 93 -12.03 -10.68 -7.95
C VAL A 93 -11.36 -11.92 -7.37
N GLN A 94 -10.04 -11.85 -7.19
CA GLN A 94 -9.25 -12.89 -6.57
C GLN A 94 -9.29 -12.76 -5.05
N LYS A 95 -9.53 -13.87 -4.36
CA LYS A 95 -9.63 -13.93 -2.90
C LYS A 95 -8.74 -15.03 -2.32
N LYS A 96 -8.35 -14.85 -1.06
CA LYS A 96 -7.59 -15.82 -0.28
C LYS A 96 -8.46 -16.46 0.81
#